data_AF-A0A090F6R8-F1
#
_entry.id   AF-A0A090F6R8-F1
#
_cell.length_a   1.000
_cell.length_b   1.000
_cell.length_c   1.000
_cell.angle_alpha   90.00
_cell.angle_beta   90.00
_cell.angle_gamma   90.00
#
_symmetry.space_group_name_H-M   'P 1'
#
loop_
_entity.id
_entity.type
_entity.pdbx_description
1 polymer ?
#
loop_
_entity_poly.entity_id
_entity_poly.type
_entity_poly.pdbx_seq_one_letter_code
_entity_poly.pdbx_strand_id
1 'polypeptide(L)'
;MKSRSWLWLSTARPLRAEGQATLDLTIRLLARLYPVLAVLPLDEAARPQARVLERLAKSINPGIGIRRSGKNATVCVAAGAAHPSLRCSTFFMGSKGWTSRKGSVRSGSTFLPYGAGAGSCLAAANVFRTIFGIAHRRRPRRQHRSLLAHLGKGKAVDPSSCDLSVDLGETHLVGLGAIGNGALWAFAPIPSVRPLACD
;
A
#
# COMPACT_ATOMS: atom_id res chain seq x y z
N MET A 1 5.82 16.04 23.69
CA MET A 1 4.94 15.91 22.51
C MET A 1 4.63 14.42 22.28
N LYS A 2 3.57 13.87 22.90
CA LYS A 2 3.24 12.43 22.83
C LYS A 2 2.39 12.15 21.58
N SER A 3 3.03 12.00 20.42
CA SER A 3 2.34 11.66 19.17
C SER A 3 1.85 10.20 19.23
N ARG A 4 0.60 10.02 19.66
CA ARG A 4 -0.11 8.75 19.68
C ARG A 4 -0.83 8.59 18.34
N SER A 5 -0.07 8.34 17.29
CA SER A 5 -0.63 8.08 15.96
C SER A 5 -0.92 6.60 15.80
N TRP A 6 -2.21 6.29 15.66
CA TRP A 6 -2.70 4.93 15.53
C TRP A 6 -3.23 4.74 14.12
N LEU A 7 -2.76 3.68 13.47
CA LEU A 7 -3.08 3.41 12.09
C LEU A 7 -3.73 2.05 11.97
N TRP A 8 -4.91 2.05 11.36
CA TRP A 8 -5.70 0.86 11.10
C TRP A 8 -5.49 0.36 9.68
N LEU A 9 -5.26 -0.94 9.54
CA LEU A 9 -5.22 -1.64 8.27
C LEU A 9 -6.31 -2.69 8.26
N SER A 10 -7.07 -2.77 7.17
CA SER A 10 -8.31 -3.53 7.14
C SER A 10 -8.60 -4.18 5.83
N THR A 11 -9.16 -5.38 5.90
CA THR A 11 -9.20 -6.34 4.82
C THR A 11 -10.44 -7.22 4.94
N ALA A 12 -11.24 -7.33 3.86
CA ALA A 12 -12.29 -8.34 3.75
C ALA A 12 -11.96 -9.34 2.63
N ARG A 13 -12.23 -10.64 2.87
CA ARG A 13 -12.17 -11.88 2.04
C ARG A 13 -10.97 -12.00 1.07
N PRO A 14 -10.43 -13.21 0.79
CA PRO A 14 -9.02 -13.35 0.39
C PRO A 14 -8.64 -12.35 -0.68
N LEU A 15 -7.72 -11.48 -0.29
CA LEU A 15 -7.31 -10.39 -1.14
C LEU A 15 -6.67 -10.98 -2.38
N ARG A 16 -7.07 -10.43 -3.51
CA ARG A 16 -6.40 -10.70 -4.77
C ARG A 16 -4.95 -10.20 -4.70
N ALA A 17 -4.09 -10.73 -5.57
CA ALA A 17 -2.65 -10.48 -5.58
C ALA A 17 -2.30 -8.98 -5.37
N GLU A 18 -2.94 -8.08 -6.11
CA GLU A 18 -2.66 -6.65 -5.96
C GLU A 18 -3.10 -6.08 -4.61
N GLY A 19 -4.19 -6.58 -4.01
CA GLY A 19 -4.64 -6.19 -2.67
C GLY A 19 -3.66 -6.63 -1.59
N GLN A 20 -3.07 -7.82 -1.73
CA GLN A 20 -2.01 -8.30 -0.84
C GLN A 20 -0.75 -7.43 -0.98
N ALA A 21 -0.32 -7.16 -2.22
CA ALA A 21 0.82 -6.28 -2.49
C ALA A 21 0.60 -4.87 -1.92
N THR A 22 -0.62 -4.33 -2.04
CA THR A 22 -0.96 -3.02 -1.48
C THR A 22 -0.76 -3.01 0.03
N LEU A 23 -1.24 -4.02 0.76
CA LEU A 23 -1.07 -4.07 2.21
C LEU A 23 0.37 -4.30 2.64
N ASP A 24 1.11 -5.14 1.92
CA ASP A 24 2.52 -5.40 2.20
C ASP A 24 3.33 -4.10 2.15
N LEU A 25 3.25 -3.33 1.06
CA LEU A 25 3.98 -2.06 0.97
C LEU A 25 3.46 -1.03 1.98
N THR A 26 2.14 -0.97 2.17
CA THR A 26 1.53 -0.07 3.15
C THR A 26 2.08 -0.33 4.56
N ILE A 27 2.17 -1.59 4.98
CA ILE A 27 2.80 -1.95 6.25
C ILE A 27 4.28 -1.58 6.27
N ARG A 28 5.02 -1.85 5.19
CA ARG A 28 6.44 -1.48 5.09
C ARG A 28 6.68 0.01 5.30
N LEU A 29 5.89 0.85 4.65
CA LEU A 29 5.99 2.30 4.78
C LEU A 29 5.63 2.74 6.20
N LEU A 30 4.55 2.22 6.75
CA LEU A 30 3.96 2.74 7.97
C LEU A 30 4.67 2.23 9.23
N ALA A 31 5.23 1.02 9.21
CA ALA A 31 6.03 0.48 10.31
C ALA A 31 7.34 1.25 10.55
N ARG A 32 7.88 1.88 9.50
CA ARG A 32 9.07 2.75 9.59
C ARG A 32 8.75 4.13 10.16
N LEU A 33 7.53 4.62 9.94
CA LEU A 33 7.15 6.00 10.26
C LEU A 33 6.40 6.14 11.58
N TYR A 34 5.70 5.10 12.02
CA TYR A 34 4.81 5.17 13.16
C TYR A 34 5.19 4.14 14.23
N PRO A 35 5.27 4.56 15.51
CA PRO A 35 5.67 3.67 16.59
C PRO A 35 4.58 2.65 16.97
N VAL A 36 3.34 2.83 16.51
CA VAL A 36 2.24 1.91 16.82
C VAL A 36 1.29 1.72 15.64
N LEU A 37 0.95 0.46 15.35
CA LEU A 37 -0.03 0.06 14.33
C LEU A 37 -1.11 -0.84 14.93
N ALA A 38 -2.25 -0.92 14.25
CA ALA A 38 -3.29 -1.92 14.47
C ALA A 38 -3.61 -2.60 13.13
N VAL A 39 -3.45 -3.92 13.06
CA VAL A 39 -3.82 -4.71 11.87
C VAL A 39 -5.07 -5.50 12.23
N LEU A 40 -6.23 -5.07 11.72
CA LEU A 40 -7.51 -5.66 12.10
C LEU A 40 -8.17 -6.33 10.90
N PRO A 41 -8.37 -7.65 10.94
CA PRO A 41 -9.14 -8.33 9.90
C PRO A 41 -10.62 -7.92 10.01
N LEU A 42 -11.30 -7.69 8.88
CA LEU A 42 -12.75 -7.40 8.86
C LEU A 42 -13.61 -8.64 8.93
N ASP A 43 -13.04 -9.79 8.59
CA ASP A 43 -13.70 -11.09 8.65
C ASP A 43 -12.71 -12.18 9.07
N GLU A 44 -13.25 -13.35 9.41
CA GLU A 44 -12.46 -14.52 9.80
C GLU A 44 -11.44 -14.93 8.72
N ALA A 45 -11.82 -14.80 7.44
CA ALA A 45 -10.97 -15.19 6.32
C ALA A 45 -9.69 -14.34 6.21
N ALA A 46 -9.71 -13.10 6.71
CA ALA A 46 -8.55 -12.22 6.67
C ALA A 46 -7.62 -12.34 7.90
N ARG A 47 -8.00 -13.10 8.94
CA ARG A 47 -7.17 -13.27 10.14
C ARG A 47 -5.76 -13.80 9.87
N PRO A 48 -5.54 -14.82 9.00
CA PRO A 48 -4.19 -15.30 8.71
C PRO A 48 -3.31 -14.21 8.08
N GLN A 49 -3.87 -13.43 7.14
CA GLN A 49 -3.17 -12.32 6.50
C GLN A 49 -2.81 -11.23 7.51
N ALA A 50 -3.71 -10.88 8.43
CA ALA A 50 -3.41 -9.92 9.48
C ALA A 50 -2.20 -10.35 10.33
N ARG A 51 -2.10 -11.65 10.70
CA ARG A 51 -0.94 -12.18 11.43
C ARG A 51 0.37 -12.11 10.62
N VAL A 52 0.31 -12.33 9.31
CA VAL A 52 1.48 -12.17 8.43
C VAL A 52 1.94 -10.71 8.43
N LEU A 53 1.00 -9.77 8.28
CA LEU A 53 1.29 -8.34 8.24
C LEU A 53 1.80 -7.79 9.58
N GLU A 54 1.32 -8.31 10.71
CA GLU A 54 1.88 -7.98 12.03
C GLU A 54 3.34 -8.47 12.18
N ARG A 55 3.63 -9.68 11.71
CA ARG A 55 5.01 -10.20 11.70
C ARG A 55 5.91 -9.35 10.81
N LEU A 56 5.42 -8.94 9.64
CA LEU A 56 6.13 -8.01 8.75
C LEU A 56 6.39 -6.65 9.41
N ALA A 57 5.40 -6.08 10.10
CA ALA A 57 5.59 -4.82 10.81
C ALA A 57 6.70 -4.93 11.88
N LYS A 58 6.69 -6.03 12.64
CA LYS A 58 7.70 -6.32 13.68
C LYS A 58 9.08 -6.61 13.11
N SER A 59 9.18 -7.27 11.96
CA SER A 59 10.50 -7.52 11.34
C SER A 59 11.16 -6.23 10.84
N ILE A 60 10.36 -5.22 10.51
CA ILE A 60 10.84 -3.90 10.06
C ILE A 60 11.18 -3.01 11.26
N ASN A 61 10.35 -3.03 12.29
CA ASN A 61 10.55 -2.25 13.50
C ASN A 61 10.23 -3.13 14.72
N PRO A 62 11.23 -3.75 15.36
CA PRO A 62 11.03 -4.61 16.53
C PRO A 62 10.37 -3.89 17.72
N GLY A 63 10.56 -2.56 17.82
CA GLY A 63 9.95 -1.72 18.86
C GLY A 63 8.51 -1.29 18.56
N ILE A 64 7.92 -1.71 17.44
CA ILE A 64 6.59 -1.28 17.06
C ILE A 64 5.52 -1.86 17.99
N GLY A 65 4.67 -0.98 18.52
CA GLY A 65 3.45 -1.41 19.22
C GLY A 65 2.46 -2.01 18.22
N ILE A 66 1.89 -3.17 18.55
CA ILE A 66 0.77 -3.76 17.79
C ILE A 66 -0.48 -3.78 18.67
N ARG A 67 -1.50 -3.03 18.29
CA ARG A 67 -2.78 -2.96 19.00
C ARG A 67 -3.80 -3.92 18.39
N ARG A 68 -4.63 -4.50 19.26
CA ARG A 68 -5.71 -5.45 18.91
C ARG A 68 -7.08 -4.78 18.71
N SER A 69 -7.19 -3.47 18.91
CA SER A 69 -8.43 -2.72 18.80
C SER A 69 -8.22 -1.39 18.08
N GLY A 70 -9.21 -1.01 17.28
CA GLY A 70 -9.26 0.25 16.53
C GLY A 70 -10.01 1.38 17.24
N LYS A 71 -10.48 1.17 18.49
CA LYS A 71 -11.33 2.13 19.23
C LYS A 71 -10.74 3.55 19.30
N ASN A 72 -9.41 3.65 19.34
CA ASN A 72 -8.67 4.91 19.44
C ASN A 72 -7.88 5.24 18.15
N ALA A 73 -8.24 4.66 17.01
CA ALA A 73 -7.54 4.90 15.75
C ALA A 73 -7.60 6.38 15.35
N THR A 74 -6.46 6.99 15.02
CA THR A 74 -6.42 8.37 14.50
C THR A 74 -6.77 8.39 13.02
N VAL A 75 -6.18 7.46 12.29
CA VAL A 75 -6.36 7.29 10.85
C VAL A 75 -6.51 5.83 10.52
N CYS A 76 -7.29 5.57 9.49
CA CYS A 76 -7.63 4.24 9.05
C CYS A 76 -7.34 4.12 7.55
N VAL A 77 -6.81 2.98 7.14
CA VAL A 77 -6.55 2.59 5.77
C VAL A 77 -7.21 1.23 5.52
N ALA A 78 -8.14 1.17 4.58
CA ALA A 78 -8.83 -0.07 4.19
C ALA A 78 -8.40 -0.51 2.79
N ALA A 79 -8.01 -1.78 2.64
CA ALA A 79 -7.93 -2.41 1.34
C ALA A 79 -9.25 -3.10 0.99
N GLY A 80 -9.77 -2.80 -0.20
CA GLY A 80 -10.96 -3.46 -0.74
C GLY A 80 -12.26 -2.68 -0.55
N ALA A 81 -13.38 -3.40 -0.67
CA ALA A 81 -14.73 -2.83 -0.74
C ALA A 81 -15.48 -2.80 0.61
N ALA A 82 -14.85 -3.27 1.68
CA ALA A 82 -15.49 -3.36 2.97
C ALA A 82 -15.22 -2.11 3.82
N HIS A 83 -16.25 -1.66 4.54
CA HIS A 83 -16.21 -0.42 5.28
C HIS A 83 -15.91 -0.69 6.76
N PRO A 84 -14.85 -0.07 7.34
CA PRO A 84 -14.68 -0.04 8.79
C PRO A 84 -15.92 0.48 9.50
N SER A 85 -16.30 -0.14 10.60
CA SER A 85 -17.11 0.51 11.63
C SER A 85 -16.22 1.28 12.62
N LEU A 86 -15.40 2.21 12.13
CA LEU A 86 -14.50 3.03 12.95
C LEU A 86 -14.86 4.52 12.86
N ARG A 87 -14.72 5.23 13.98
CA ARG A 87 -14.98 6.67 14.09
C ARG A 87 -13.71 7.50 13.81
N CYS A 88 -13.06 7.26 12.67
CA CYS A 88 -11.85 7.99 12.29
C CYS A 88 -11.75 8.20 10.77
N SER A 89 -10.87 9.12 10.35
CA SER A 89 -10.60 9.37 8.93
C SER A 89 -10.15 8.08 8.25
N THR A 90 -10.88 7.69 7.19
CA THR A 90 -10.70 6.42 6.50
C THR A 90 -10.27 6.65 5.07
N PHE A 91 -9.15 6.06 4.68
CA PHE A 91 -8.63 6.07 3.31
C PHE A 91 -8.73 4.67 2.72
N PHE A 92 -9.46 4.55 1.61
CA PHE A 92 -9.53 3.29 0.89
C PHE A 92 -8.42 3.20 -0.15
N MET A 93 -7.84 2.02 -0.25
CA MET A 93 -6.82 1.67 -1.23
C MET A 93 -7.25 0.45 -2.03
N GLY A 94 -7.10 0.56 -3.34
CA GLY A 94 -7.27 -0.53 -4.28
C GLY A 94 -6.47 -0.27 -5.54
N SER A 95 -6.41 -1.26 -6.41
CA SER A 95 -5.66 -1.16 -7.66
C SER A 95 -6.28 -2.04 -8.76
N LYS A 96 -5.90 -1.79 -10.01
CA LYS A 96 -6.06 -2.72 -11.14
C LYS A 96 -4.87 -2.52 -12.07
N GLY A 97 -3.97 -3.49 -12.14
CA GLY A 97 -2.73 -3.41 -12.93
C GLY A 97 -1.92 -2.15 -12.60
N TRP A 98 -1.72 -1.27 -13.57
CA TRP A 98 -0.96 -0.02 -13.44
C TRP A 98 -1.71 1.14 -12.79
N THR A 99 -2.97 0.95 -12.42
CA THR A 99 -3.84 2.02 -11.91
C THR A 99 -4.11 1.85 -10.41
N SER A 100 -3.85 2.91 -9.66
CA SER A 100 -4.36 3.03 -8.28
C SER A 100 -5.82 3.50 -8.29
N ARG A 101 -6.64 2.88 -7.45
CA ARG A 101 -8.06 3.20 -7.30
C ARG A 101 -8.31 3.81 -5.93
N LYS A 102 -9.17 4.84 -5.90
CA LYS A 102 -9.66 5.48 -4.69
C LYS A 102 -11.09 5.05 -4.41
N GLY A 103 -11.45 5.01 -3.13
CA GLY A 103 -12.77 4.57 -2.68
C GLY A 103 -12.80 3.08 -2.39
N SER A 104 -13.91 2.64 -1.81
CA SER A 104 -14.11 1.27 -1.37
C SER A 104 -14.30 0.36 -2.58
N VAL A 105 -13.20 -0.10 -3.17
CA VAL A 105 -13.20 -0.91 -4.40
C VAL A 105 -12.29 -2.10 -4.26
N ARG A 106 -12.69 -3.22 -4.86
CA ARG A 106 -11.91 -4.45 -4.88
C ARG A 106 -10.67 -4.28 -5.76
N SER A 107 -9.52 -4.73 -5.26
CA SER A 107 -8.27 -4.78 -6.01
C SER A 107 -8.30 -5.83 -7.12
N GLY A 108 -7.52 -5.62 -8.17
CA GLY A 108 -7.32 -6.54 -9.27
C GLY A 108 -6.58 -7.81 -8.85
N SER A 109 -6.57 -8.80 -9.74
CA SER A 109 -5.91 -10.11 -9.56
C SER A 109 -4.61 -10.26 -10.32
N THR A 110 -4.12 -9.20 -10.96
CA THR A 110 -2.83 -9.27 -11.65
C THR A 110 -1.69 -9.35 -10.64
N PHE A 111 -0.54 -9.88 -11.05
CA PHE A 111 0.69 -9.83 -10.25
C PHE A 111 1.47 -8.53 -10.45
N LEU A 112 0.92 -7.56 -11.18
CA LEU A 112 1.57 -6.27 -11.43
C LEU A 112 1.49 -5.40 -10.16
N PRO A 113 2.64 -5.08 -9.52
CA PRO A 113 2.65 -4.40 -8.23
C PRO A 113 2.52 -2.88 -8.35
N TYR A 114 2.53 -2.31 -9.56
CA TYR A 114 2.65 -0.87 -9.78
C TYR A 114 1.44 -0.08 -9.26
N GLY A 115 0.23 -0.46 -9.64
CA GLY A 115 -0.99 0.21 -9.14
C GLY A 115 -1.17 0.02 -7.65
N ALA A 116 -0.81 -1.15 -7.12
CA ALA A 116 -0.80 -1.45 -5.69
C ALA A 116 0.21 -0.58 -4.93
N GLY A 117 1.42 -0.41 -5.48
CA GLY A 117 2.46 0.43 -4.93
C GLY A 117 2.04 1.89 -4.88
N ALA A 118 1.49 2.41 -5.98
CA ALA A 118 0.93 3.76 -6.02
C ALA A 118 -0.21 3.97 -5.01
N GLY A 119 -1.12 3.00 -4.89
CA GLY A 119 -2.19 3.02 -3.88
C GLY A 119 -1.64 3.11 -2.45
N SER A 120 -0.61 2.31 -2.15
CA SER A 120 0.06 2.27 -0.85
C SER A 120 0.75 3.59 -0.51
N CYS A 121 1.50 4.17 -1.45
CA CYS A 121 2.17 5.46 -1.26
C CYS A 121 1.16 6.59 -1.05
N LEU A 122 0.06 6.60 -1.81
CA LEU A 122 -1.02 7.58 -1.65
C LEU A 122 -1.71 7.43 -0.29
N ALA A 123 -1.95 6.20 0.17
CA ALA A 123 -2.53 5.94 1.48
C ALA A 123 -1.59 6.42 2.60
N ALA A 124 -0.31 6.04 2.56
CA ALA A 124 0.69 6.46 3.54
C ALA A 124 0.86 7.99 3.58
N ALA A 125 0.87 8.65 2.42
CA ALA A 125 0.93 10.11 2.34
C ALA A 125 -0.32 10.78 2.95
N ASN A 126 -1.50 10.18 2.80
CA ASN A 126 -2.71 10.71 3.43
C ASN A 126 -2.71 10.50 4.95
N VAL A 127 -2.22 9.36 5.43
CA VAL A 127 -1.98 9.11 6.87
C VAL A 127 -1.07 10.18 7.45
N PHE A 128 0.06 10.46 6.78
CA PHE A 128 0.99 11.51 7.16
C PHE A 128 0.31 12.88 7.23
N ARG A 129 -0.36 13.30 6.16
CA ARG A 129 -1.06 14.60 6.12
C ARG A 129 -2.09 14.74 7.23
N THR A 130 -2.85 13.68 7.54
CA THR A 130 -3.85 13.71 8.61
C THR A 130 -3.20 13.83 9.98
N ILE A 131 -2.14 13.08 10.25
CA ILE A 131 -1.45 13.10 11.55
C ILE A 131 -0.78 14.46 11.82
N PHE A 132 -0.15 15.04 10.81
CA PHE A 132 0.55 16.32 10.94
C PHE A 132 -0.34 17.53 10.66
N GLY A 133 -1.65 17.34 10.45
CA GLY A 133 -2.58 18.45 10.21
C GLY A 133 -2.32 19.23 8.92
N ILE A 134 -1.52 18.69 7.98
CA ILE A 134 -1.16 19.33 6.70
C ILE A 134 -2.28 19.16 5.67
N ALA A 135 -3.53 19.20 6.12
CA ALA A 135 -4.69 19.17 5.25
C ALA A 135 -4.69 20.44 4.40
N HIS A 136 -4.21 20.33 3.15
CA HIS A 136 -4.42 21.39 2.19
C HIS A 136 -5.92 21.67 2.10
N ARG A 137 -6.34 22.94 2.12
CA ARG A 137 -7.73 23.42 2.02
C ARG A 137 -8.48 22.93 0.74
N ARG A 138 -7.87 22.09 -0.09
CA ARG A 138 -8.46 21.45 -1.25
C ARG A 138 -8.69 19.97 -0.96
N ARG A 139 -9.96 19.58 -0.77
CA ARG A 139 -10.37 18.18 -0.74
C ARG A 139 -9.77 17.45 -1.96
N PRO A 140 -9.16 16.26 -1.80
CA PRO A 140 -8.69 15.50 -2.96
C PRO A 140 -9.88 15.22 -3.86
N ARG A 141 -9.94 15.86 -5.03
CA ARG A 141 -10.89 15.50 -6.10
C ARG A 141 -10.78 13.99 -6.33
N ARG A 142 -11.93 13.33 -6.59
CA ARG A 142 -12.00 11.93 -7.02
C ARG A 142 -11.09 11.77 -8.23
N GLN A 143 -9.89 11.24 -8.03
CA GLN A 143 -8.89 11.08 -9.08
C GLN A 143 -8.48 9.62 -9.09
N HIS A 144 -8.98 8.90 -10.09
CA HIS A 144 -8.34 7.68 -10.55
C HIS A 144 -7.02 8.11 -11.19
N ARG A 145 -5.88 7.64 -10.68
CA ARG A 145 -4.58 7.98 -11.24
C ARG A 145 -3.96 6.70 -11.80
N SER A 146 -3.99 6.59 -13.12
CA SER A 146 -3.15 5.66 -13.86
C SER A 146 -1.71 6.17 -13.83
N LEU A 147 -0.76 5.30 -13.47
CA LEU A 147 0.66 5.66 -13.50
C LEU A 147 1.13 5.99 -14.93
N LEU A 148 0.56 5.31 -15.93
CA LEU A 148 0.89 5.54 -17.34
C LEU A 148 0.40 6.90 -17.84
N ALA A 149 -0.77 7.36 -17.36
CA ALA A 149 -1.25 8.71 -17.66
C ALA A 149 -0.42 9.82 -16.97
N HIS A 150 0.39 9.46 -15.97
CA HIS A 150 1.34 10.38 -15.34
C HIS A 150 2.68 10.42 -16.09
N LEU A 151 3.05 9.33 -16.78
CA LEU A 151 4.31 9.19 -17.52
C LEU A 151 4.18 9.52 -19.03
N GLY A 152 2.97 9.53 -19.60
CA GLY A 152 2.73 9.88 -21.00
C GLY A 152 1.61 10.90 -21.16
N LYS A 153 1.73 11.80 -22.16
CA LYS A 153 0.70 12.78 -22.56
C LYS A 153 -0.52 12.14 -23.26
N GLY A 154 -0.82 10.87 -22.99
CA GLY A 154 -1.86 10.09 -23.66
C GLY A 154 -3.06 9.75 -22.75
N LYS A 155 -4.23 9.51 -23.35
CA LYS A 155 -5.39 8.93 -22.62
C LYS A 155 -4.97 7.60 -22.01
N ALA A 156 -5.33 7.36 -20.75
CA ALA A 156 -5.05 6.11 -20.05
C ALA A 156 -5.65 4.92 -20.81
N VAL A 157 -4.81 4.14 -21.51
CA VAL A 157 -5.18 2.84 -22.07
C VAL A 157 -5.28 1.84 -20.91
N ASP A 158 -6.27 0.93 -20.92
CA ASP A 158 -6.34 -0.15 -19.93
C ASP A 158 -5.14 -1.09 -20.16
N PRO A 159 -4.13 -1.05 -19.29
CA PRO A 159 -2.87 -1.75 -19.53
C PRO A 159 -2.94 -3.22 -19.10
N SER A 160 -4.13 -3.72 -18.73
CA SER A 160 -4.35 -5.15 -18.52
C SER A 160 -4.23 -5.98 -19.80
N SER A 161 -4.09 -5.34 -20.98
CA SER A 161 -3.78 -5.98 -22.26
C SER A 161 -2.28 -6.08 -22.58
N CYS A 162 -1.41 -5.44 -21.81
CA CYS A 162 0.03 -5.46 -22.06
C CYS A 162 0.68 -6.63 -21.31
N ASP A 163 0.82 -7.76 -22.00
CA ASP A 163 1.69 -8.86 -21.57
C ASP A 163 3.15 -8.45 -21.83
N LEU A 164 3.67 -7.57 -20.98
CA LEU A 164 5.05 -7.10 -21.05
C LEU A 164 5.94 -8.12 -20.36
N SER A 165 6.14 -9.27 -21.00
CA SER A 165 7.26 -10.17 -20.70
C SER A 165 8.55 -9.50 -21.21
N VAL A 166 9.03 -8.53 -20.43
CA VAL A 166 10.32 -7.89 -20.68
C VAL A 166 11.37 -8.66 -19.88
N ASP A 167 12.32 -9.25 -20.59
CA ASP A 167 13.58 -9.73 -20.03
C ASP A 167 14.57 -8.57 -20.03
N LEU A 168 14.99 -8.14 -18.84
CA LEU A 168 15.97 -7.07 -18.67
C LEU A 168 17.41 -7.61 -18.63
N GLY A 169 17.59 -8.93 -18.72
CA GLY A 169 18.89 -9.57 -18.57
C GLY A 169 19.49 -9.31 -17.18
N GLU A 170 20.82 -9.26 -17.11
CA GLU A 170 21.52 -8.85 -15.90
C GLU A 170 21.32 -7.36 -15.65
N THR A 171 20.68 -7.03 -14.52
CA THR A 171 20.40 -5.65 -14.12
C THR A 171 21.03 -5.39 -12.76
N HIS A 172 21.81 -4.31 -12.64
CA HIS A 172 22.32 -3.82 -11.36
C HIS A 172 21.45 -2.67 -10.86
N LEU A 173 20.98 -2.76 -9.62
CA LEU A 173 20.36 -1.63 -8.95
C LEU A 173 21.40 -0.97 -8.05
N VAL A 174 21.87 0.21 -8.48
CA VAL A 174 22.83 1.02 -7.71
C VAL A 174 22.07 1.98 -6.81
N GLY A 175 22.32 1.89 -5.51
CA GLY A 175 21.78 2.78 -4.49
C GLY A 175 20.47 2.27 -3.85
N LEU A 176 20.55 1.89 -2.57
CA LEU A 176 19.42 1.43 -1.76
C LEU A 176 18.77 2.55 -0.94
N GLY A 177 18.65 3.74 -1.54
CA GLY A 177 17.87 4.84 -0.96
C GLY A 177 16.35 4.57 -0.97
N ALA A 178 15.55 5.61 -0.74
CA ALA A 178 14.09 5.49 -0.74
C ALA A 178 13.53 4.96 -2.08
N ILE A 179 14.09 5.42 -3.20
CA ILE A 179 13.70 4.99 -4.55
C ILE A 179 14.18 3.55 -4.81
N GLY A 180 15.42 3.22 -4.45
CA GLY A 180 15.97 1.88 -4.61
C GLY A 180 15.17 0.81 -3.86
N ASN A 181 14.81 1.08 -2.60
CA ASN A 181 13.93 0.20 -1.82
C ASN A 181 12.55 0.00 -2.47
N GLY A 182 11.98 1.08 -3.04
CA GLY A 182 10.72 1.01 -3.77
C GLY A 182 10.83 0.18 -5.06
N ALA A 183 11.94 0.32 -5.78
CA ALA A 183 12.24 -0.46 -6.98
C ALA A 183 12.42 -1.95 -6.65
N LEU A 184 13.24 -2.29 -5.65
CA LEU A 184 13.42 -3.68 -5.20
C LEU A 184 12.09 -4.33 -4.81
N TRP A 185 11.26 -3.61 -4.05
CA TRP A 185 9.94 -4.10 -3.68
C TRP A 185 9.05 -4.39 -4.90
N ALA A 186 9.09 -3.52 -5.91
CA ALA A 186 8.29 -3.67 -7.12
C ALA A 186 8.82 -4.78 -8.05
N PHE A 187 10.13 -5.04 -8.06
CA PHE A 187 10.74 -6.05 -8.91
C PHE A 187 10.74 -7.46 -8.30
N ALA A 188 10.79 -7.57 -6.96
CA ALA A 188 10.79 -8.86 -6.26
C ALA A 188 9.73 -9.89 -6.73
N PRO A 189 8.47 -9.52 -7.06
CA PRO A 189 7.49 -10.48 -7.53
C PRO A 189 7.56 -10.78 -9.03
N ILE A 190 8.42 -10.10 -9.81
CA ILE A 190 8.54 -10.25 -11.27
C ILE A 190 9.71 -11.21 -11.56
N PRO A 191 9.45 -12.46 -12.00
CA PRO A 191 10.50 -13.46 -12.14
C PRO A 191 11.61 -13.08 -13.13
N SER A 192 11.27 -12.30 -14.17
CA SER A 192 12.20 -11.84 -15.21
C SER A 192 13.03 -10.61 -14.81
N VAL A 193 12.82 -10.05 -13.61
CA VAL A 193 13.56 -8.88 -13.11
C VAL A 193 14.16 -9.23 -11.75
N ARG A 194 15.37 -9.78 -11.76
CA ARG A 194 16.16 -10.07 -10.56
C ARG A 194 17.37 -9.14 -10.50
N PRO A 195 17.21 -7.91 -9.98
CA PRO A 195 18.33 -6.99 -9.89
C PRO A 195 19.34 -7.50 -8.86
N LEU A 196 20.62 -7.46 -9.21
CA LEU A 196 21.70 -7.54 -8.23
C LEU A 196 21.76 -6.17 -7.53
N ALA A 197 21.46 -6.15 -6.23
CA ALA A 197 21.58 -4.95 -5.42
C ALA A 197 23.07 -4.74 -5.08
N CYS A 198 23.60 -3.55 -5.41
CA CYS A 198 24.95 -3.15 -5.06
C CYS A 198 24.86 -1.94 -4.11
N ASP A 199 25.44 -2.08 -2.92
CA ASP A 199 25.58 -1.02 -1.92
C ASP A 199 26.82 -0.15 -2.18
#